data_AF-A0A803TNA4-F1
#
_entry.id   AF-A0A803TNA4-F1
#
_cell.length_a   1.000
_cell.length_b   1.000
_cell.length_c   1.000
_cell.angle_alpha   90.00
_cell.angle_beta   90.00
_cell.angle_gamma   90.00
#
_symmetry.space_group_name_H-M   'P 1'
#
loop_
_entity.id
_entity.type
_entity.pdbx_description
1 polymer ?
#
loop_
_entity_poly.entity_id
_entity_poly.type
_entity_poly.pdbx_seq_one_letter_code
_entity_poly.pdbx_strand_id
1 'polypeptide(L)'
;RPVRSLLVLVPRLSCFPLGVVVALIGPDASLVFSLFLVLSFFLAETVRAMTHVINQGMAMYWGTSRWSSMEIMEAYSVARQFNLIPPICEQAEYHMFQREKVEVQLPELFHKIGVGAMTWSPLACGIVSGKYDGGIPPYSRASLKGYQWLKDKILSEEGRRQQAKLKELQAIAERLGCTLPQLAIAWCLRNEGVSSVLLGASNADQLMENIGAIQVLPKLSSSIIHEIDSILGNKPYSKKDYRS
;
A
#
# COMPACT_ATOMS: atom_id res chain seq x y z
N ARG A 1 -28.27 -4.56 3.51
CA ARG A 1 -27.88 -3.94 4.81
C ARG A 1 -26.55 -3.22 4.56
N PRO A 2 -26.38 -1.93 4.84
CA PRO A 2 -25.12 -1.27 4.47
C PRO A 2 -24.02 -1.82 5.37
N VAL A 3 -22.95 -2.31 4.75
CA VAL A 3 -21.70 -2.66 5.44
C VAL A 3 -21.17 -1.36 6.02
N ARG A 4 -21.47 -1.11 7.29
CA ARG A 4 -20.76 -0.09 8.07
C ARG A 4 -19.40 -0.69 8.36
N SER A 5 -18.36 -0.16 7.72
CA SER A 5 -16.97 -0.37 8.16
C SER A 5 -16.90 0.11 9.61
N LEU A 6 -17.00 -0.81 10.57
CA LEU A 6 -16.95 -0.50 11.98
C LEU A 6 -15.48 -0.31 12.36
N LEU A 7 -15.05 0.95 12.42
CA LEU A 7 -13.80 1.35 13.05
C LEU A 7 -14.01 1.24 14.57
N VAL A 8 -13.58 0.14 15.18
CA VAL A 8 -13.56 0.04 16.65
C VAL A 8 -12.31 0.75 17.17
N LEU A 9 -12.50 1.96 17.69
CA LEU A 9 -11.51 2.63 18.52
C LEU A 9 -11.46 1.89 19.86
N VAL A 10 -10.35 1.19 20.15
CA VAL A 10 -10.05 0.75 21.52
C VAL A 10 -9.93 2.02 22.38
N PRO A 11 -10.66 2.15 23.50
CA PRO A 11 -10.64 3.36 24.30
C PRO A 11 -9.23 3.62 24.86
N ARG A 12 -8.85 4.91 24.93
CA ARG A 12 -7.67 5.41 25.63
C ARG A 12 -7.57 4.73 27.00
N LEU A 13 -6.56 3.90 27.20
CA LEU A 13 -5.96 3.75 28.52
C LEU A 13 -5.18 5.05 28.76
N SER A 14 -5.56 5.75 29.83
CA SER A 14 -5.24 7.16 30.15
C SER A 14 -3.79 7.42 30.56
N CYS A 15 -2.85 6.54 30.20
CA CYS A 15 -1.43 6.72 30.43
C CYS A 15 -0.71 6.36 29.13
N PHE A 16 0.24 7.19 28.71
CA PHE A 16 1.14 7.04 27.54
C PHE A 16 0.72 7.75 26.24
N PRO A 17 1.61 8.60 25.67
CA PRO A 17 1.40 9.21 24.37
C PRO A 17 1.81 8.24 23.25
N LEU A 18 1.01 8.21 22.18
CA LEU A 18 1.28 7.61 20.85
C LEU A 18 1.21 6.07 20.73
N GLY A 19 0.10 5.60 20.15
CA GLY A 19 -0.05 4.24 19.65
C GLY A 19 -1.51 3.80 19.57
N VAL A 20 -2.27 4.28 18.57
CA VAL A 20 -3.61 3.72 18.31
C VAL A 20 -3.44 2.50 17.41
N VAL A 21 -3.59 1.31 18.00
CA VAL A 21 -3.78 0.06 17.24
C VAL A 21 -5.18 0.13 16.61
N VAL A 22 -5.27 0.45 15.32
CA VAL A 22 -6.54 0.39 14.60
C VAL A 22 -6.77 -1.03 14.14
N ALA A 23 -7.37 -1.83 15.01
CA ALA A 23 -7.86 -3.13 14.63
C ALA A 23 -9.24 -2.99 14.00
N LEU A 24 -9.41 -3.45 12.75
CA LEU A 24 -10.74 -3.70 12.19
C LEU A 24 -11.30 -4.94 12.91
N ILE A 25 -11.86 -4.74 14.10
CA ILE A 25 -12.43 -5.82 14.91
C ILE A 25 -13.92 -5.89 14.59
N GLY A 26 -14.32 -7.02 14.02
CA GLY A 26 -15.70 -7.44 13.90
C GLY A 26 -15.77 -8.95 14.08
N PRO A 27 -16.93 -9.53 14.40
CA PRO A 27 -17.08 -10.98 14.58
C PRO A 27 -16.66 -11.81 13.35
N ASP A 28 -16.48 -11.15 12.19
CA ASP A 28 -16.07 -11.76 10.91
C ASP A 28 -14.76 -11.19 10.34
N ALA A 29 -13.94 -10.49 11.15
CA ALA A 29 -12.71 -9.88 10.64
C ALA A 29 -11.65 -10.92 10.29
N SER A 30 -11.37 -11.11 9.00
CA SER A 30 -10.34 -12.05 8.54
C SER A 30 -8.92 -11.60 8.86
N LEU A 31 -8.66 -10.28 8.95
CA LEU A 31 -7.31 -9.75 9.17
C LEU A 31 -7.34 -8.40 9.89
N VAL A 32 -6.57 -8.30 10.98
CA VAL A 32 -6.38 -7.07 11.77
C VAL A 32 -5.00 -6.48 11.51
N PHE A 33 -4.89 -5.16 11.34
CA PHE A 33 -3.61 -4.49 11.07
C PHE A 33 -3.18 -3.58 12.23
N SER A 34 -1.88 -3.58 12.54
CA SER A 34 -1.29 -2.51 13.37
C SER A 34 -0.95 -1.30 12.49
N LEU A 35 -1.61 -0.17 12.73
CA LEU A 35 -1.63 0.95 11.78
C LEU A 35 -0.56 2.04 11.97
N PHE A 36 0.31 1.95 12.98
CA PHE A 36 1.35 2.96 13.24
C PHE A 36 2.60 2.36 13.87
N LEU A 37 3.67 3.18 13.88
CA LEU A 37 4.97 2.88 14.46
C LEU A 37 4.79 2.51 15.94
N VAL A 38 5.09 1.26 16.28
CA VAL A 38 5.19 0.82 17.68
C VAL A 38 6.64 1.05 18.08
N LEU A 39 6.88 1.92 19.06
CA LEU A 39 8.21 2.07 19.64
C LEU A 39 8.71 0.69 20.09
N SER A 40 9.95 0.32 19.76
CA SER A 40 10.51 -1.03 19.94
C SER A 40 10.27 -1.63 21.33
N PHE A 41 10.19 -0.81 22.38
CA PHE A 41 9.90 -1.26 23.75
C PHE A 41 8.51 -1.91 23.90
N PHE A 42 7.52 -1.54 23.09
CA PHE A 42 6.15 -2.06 23.14
C PHE A 42 5.88 -3.18 22.13
N LEU A 43 6.91 -3.67 21.42
CA LEU A 43 6.71 -4.68 20.38
C LEU A 43 6.24 -6.02 20.97
N ALA A 44 6.85 -6.45 22.07
CA ALA A 44 6.47 -7.68 22.76
C ALA A 44 5.02 -7.64 23.26
N GLU A 45 4.61 -6.50 23.82
CA GLU A 45 3.23 -6.27 24.25
C GLU A 45 2.26 -6.29 23.07
N THR A 46 2.63 -5.65 21.96
CA THR A 46 1.82 -5.61 20.73
C THR A 46 1.61 -7.03 20.17
N VAL A 47 2.66 -7.84 20.05
CA VAL A 47 2.54 -9.21 19.53
C VAL A 47 1.67 -10.07 20.47
N ARG A 48 1.78 -9.89 21.79
CA ARG A 48 0.91 -10.57 22.77
C ARG A 48 -0.55 -10.13 22.65
N ALA A 49 -0.81 -8.84 22.52
CA ALA A 49 -2.15 -8.30 22.35
C ALA A 49 -2.80 -8.81 21.06
N MET A 50 -2.06 -8.80 19.94
CA MET A 50 -2.52 -9.34 18.66
C MET A 50 -2.80 -10.84 18.73
N THR A 51 -1.93 -11.60 19.40
CA THR A 51 -2.15 -13.03 19.63
C THR A 51 -3.37 -13.28 20.51
N HIS A 52 -3.58 -12.46 21.54
CA HIS A 52 -4.74 -12.56 22.42
C HIS A 52 -6.05 -12.37 21.64
N VAL A 53 -6.19 -11.30 20.85
CA VAL A 53 -7.43 -11.06 20.09
C VAL A 53 -7.71 -12.15 19.05
N ILE A 54 -6.67 -12.77 18.48
CA ILE A 54 -6.84 -13.92 17.59
C ILE A 54 -7.35 -15.15 18.37
N ASN A 55 -6.74 -15.45 19.52
CA ASN A 55 -7.17 -16.58 20.36
C ASN A 55 -8.58 -16.39 20.93
N GLN A 56 -9.05 -15.15 21.09
CA GLN A 56 -10.43 -14.83 21.48
C GLN A 56 -11.42 -14.91 20.30
N GLY A 57 -10.96 -15.25 19.10
CA GLY A 57 -11.80 -15.31 17.89
C GLY A 57 -12.25 -13.94 17.38
N MET A 58 -11.62 -12.85 17.84
CA MET A 58 -11.95 -11.49 17.42
C MET A 58 -11.30 -11.12 16.08
N ALA A 59 -10.31 -11.91 15.65
CA ALA A 59 -9.63 -11.82 14.36
C ALA A 59 -9.11 -13.21 13.97
N MET A 60 -9.00 -13.51 12.68
CA MET A 60 -8.36 -14.77 12.23
C MET A 60 -6.83 -14.63 12.18
N TYR A 61 -6.33 -13.48 11.74
CA TYR A 61 -4.91 -13.20 11.57
C TYR A 61 -4.59 -11.74 11.89
N TRP A 62 -3.29 -11.41 11.96
CA TRP A 62 -2.84 -10.02 12.04
C TRP A 62 -1.71 -9.71 11.07
N GLY A 63 -1.56 -8.42 10.77
CA GLY A 63 -0.51 -7.87 9.91
C GLY A 63 -0.04 -6.50 10.38
N THR A 64 0.98 -5.98 9.70
CA THR A 64 1.58 -4.67 9.98
C THR A 64 1.22 -3.68 8.89
N SER A 65 1.34 -2.38 9.16
CA SER A 65 1.22 -1.35 8.13
C SER A 65 2.18 -0.20 8.41
N ARG A 66 2.96 0.18 7.39
CA ARG A 66 4.01 1.21 7.47
C ARG A 66 5.16 0.86 8.40
N TRP A 67 5.35 -0.43 8.72
CA TRP A 67 6.47 -0.90 9.53
C TRP A 67 7.71 -1.11 8.67
N SER A 68 8.88 -0.77 9.17
CA SER A 68 10.15 -1.10 8.54
C SER A 68 10.38 -2.61 8.52
N SER A 69 11.22 -3.07 7.60
CA SER A 69 11.57 -4.49 7.51
C SER A 69 12.25 -5.03 8.78
N MET A 70 12.92 -4.15 9.53
CA MET A 70 13.52 -4.46 10.83
C MET A 70 12.44 -4.72 11.89
N GLU A 71 11.45 -3.84 12.02
CA GLU A 71 10.36 -3.99 12.99
C GLU A 71 9.51 -5.24 12.70
N ILE A 72 9.26 -5.57 11.43
CA ILE A 72 8.55 -6.80 11.04
C ILE A 72 9.34 -8.04 11.46
N MET A 73 10.66 -8.05 11.24
CA MET A 73 11.52 -9.15 11.65
C MET A 73 11.61 -9.27 13.19
N GLU A 74 11.63 -8.14 13.89
CA GLU A 74 11.59 -8.10 15.35
C GLU A 74 10.29 -8.70 15.89
N ALA A 75 9.14 -8.37 15.28
CA ALA A 75 7.85 -8.92 15.66
C ALA A 75 7.79 -10.43 15.43
N TYR A 76 8.36 -10.89 14.32
CA TYR A 76 8.51 -12.31 14.05
C TYR A 76 9.42 -13.00 15.10
N SER A 77 10.55 -12.38 15.45
CA SER A 77 11.48 -12.89 16.47
C SER A 77 10.79 -13.05 17.83
N VAL A 78 10.09 -12.01 18.29
CA VAL A 78 9.26 -12.04 19.51
C VAL A 78 8.23 -13.16 19.45
N ALA A 79 7.53 -13.29 18.32
CA ALA A 79 6.52 -14.33 18.16
C ALA A 79 7.12 -15.74 18.29
N ARG A 80 8.29 -15.97 17.69
CA ARG A 80 9.00 -17.25 17.81
C ARG A 80 9.52 -17.51 19.21
N GLN A 81 10.09 -16.50 19.86
CA GLN A 81 10.66 -16.62 21.21
C GLN A 81 9.60 -16.98 22.26
N PHE A 82 8.40 -16.41 22.16
CA PHE A 82 7.34 -16.57 23.16
C PHE A 82 6.18 -17.47 22.72
N ASN A 83 6.33 -18.19 21.61
CA ASN A 83 5.30 -19.04 21.02
C ASN A 83 3.97 -18.31 20.78
N LEU A 84 4.07 -17.11 20.18
CA LEU A 84 2.94 -16.26 19.81
C LEU A 84 2.71 -16.33 18.29
N ILE A 85 1.63 -15.71 17.83
CA ILE A 85 1.26 -15.72 16.41
C ILE A 85 2.02 -14.59 15.69
N PRO A 86 2.83 -14.88 14.64
CA PRO A 86 3.54 -13.86 13.87
C PRO A 86 2.61 -13.10 12.89
N PRO A 87 3.00 -11.90 12.42
CA PRO A 87 2.23 -11.19 11.40
C PRO A 87 2.35 -11.92 10.05
N ILE A 88 1.27 -11.93 9.26
CA ILE A 88 1.23 -12.64 7.97
C ILE A 88 1.35 -11.71 6.75
N CYS A 89 1.17 -10.41 6.93
CA CYS A 89 1.10 -9.44 5.84
C CYS A 89 1.60 -8.07 6.28
N GLU A 90 2.31 -7.36 5.40
CA GLU A 90 2.59 -5.93 5.52
C GLU A 90 1.74 -5.13 4.54
N GLN A 91 1.07 -4.09 5.05
CA GLN A 91 0.34 -3.11 4.25
C GLN A 91 1.22 -1.91 3.89
N ALA A 92 1.79 -1.92 2.68
CA ALA A 92 2.77 -0.93 2.21
C ALA A 92 2.25 -0.04 1.07
N GLU A 93 2.71 1.22 1.02
CA GLU A 93 2.45 2.10 -0.12
C GLU A 93 3.18 1.58 -1.34
N TYR A 94 2.46 1.42 -2.46
CA TYR A 94 3.08 1.01 -3.72
C TYR A 94 2.37 1.63 -4.91
N HIS A 95 3.14 2.38 -5.69
CA HIS A 95 2.72 2.98 -6.94
C HIS A 95 3.97 3.36 -7.74
N MET A 96 3.80 3.82 -8.98
CA MET A 96 4.92 4.16 -9.88
C MET A 96 5.96 5.13 -9.27
N PHE A 97 5.54 6.03 -8.38
CA PHE A 97 6.42 6.97 -7.68
C PHE A 97 6.89 6.54 -6.27
N GLN A 98 6.50 5.37 -5.77
CA GLN A 98 6.90 4.82 -4.46
C GLN A 98 7.09 3.31 -4.58
N ARG A 99 8.35 2.88 -4.76
CA ARG A 99 8.69 1.52 -5.21
C ARG A 99 9.58 0.74 -4.26
N GLU A 100 10.51 1.42 -3.61
CA GLU A 100 11.68 0.84 -2.94
C GLU A 100 11.32 -0.25 -1.92
N LYS A 101 10.45 0.05 -0.95
CA LYS A 101 10.03 -0.91 0.08
C LYS A 101 9.48 -2.21 -0.51
N VAL A 102 8.57 -2.11 -1.47
CA VAL A 102 7.83 -3.27 -2.01
C VAL A 102 8.63 -4.05 -3.05
N GLU A 103 9.46 -3.38 -3.85
CA GLU A 103 10.29 -4.05 -4.87
C GLU A 103 11.61 -4.60 -4.32
N VAL A 104 12.13 -4.06 -3.21
CA VAL A 104 13.45 -4.45 -2.66
C VAL A 104 13.34 -5.14 -1.31
N GLN A 105 12.61 -4.55 -0.35
CA GLN A 105 12.65 -5.03 1.03
C GLN A 105 11.65 -6.18 1.30
N LEU A 106 10.41 -6.03 0.86
CA LEU A 106 9.36 -7.03 1.10
C LEU A 106 9.63 -8.41 0.48
N PRO A 107 10.24 -8.54 -0.72
CA PRO A 107 10.58 -9.85 -1.28
C PRO A 107 11.54 -10.63 -0.37
N GLU A 108 12.48 -9.96 0.29
CA GLU A 108 13.34 -10.63 1.27
C GLU A 108 12.57 -11.13 2.49
N LEU A 109 11.60 -10.37 3.00
CA LEU A 109 10.76 -10.79 4.12
C LEU A 109 9.85 -11.96 3.74
N PHE A 110 9.27 -11.93 2.54
CA PHE A 110 8.48 -13.03 2.01
C PHE A 110 9.28 -14.34 1.99
N HIS A 111 10.50 -14.30 1.44
CA HIS A 111 11.35 -15.49 1.37
C HIS A 111 11.87 -15.97 2.75
N LYS A 112 12.12 -15.05 3.70
CA LYS A 112 12.69 -15.40 5.02
C LYS A 112 11.65 -15.89 6.03
N ILE A 113 10.47 -15.25 6.06
CA ILE A 113 9.47 -15.45 7.12
C ILE A 113 8.04 -15.62 6.60
N GLY A 114 7.82 -15.63 5.28
CA GLY A 114 6.51 -15.88 4.68
C GLY A 114 5.52 -14.71 4.76
N VAL A 115 5.98 -13.50 5.06
CA VAL A 115 5.12 -12.30 5.11
C VAL A 115 4.75 -11.86 3.70
N GLY A 116 3.45 -11.81 3.40
CA GLY A 116 2.92 -11.30 2.13
C GLY A 116 2.87 -9.77 2.07
N ALA A 117 2.67 -9.21 0.87
CA ALA A 117 2.51 -7.78 0.66
C ALA A 117 1.08 -7.45 0.18
N MET A 118 0.38 -6.61 0.94
CA MET A 118 -0.87 -5.98 0.53
C MET A 118 -0.59 -4.50 0.30
N THR A 119 -0.81 -3.99 -0.90
CA THR A 119 -0.38 -2.63 -1.22
C THR A 119 -1.53 -1.64 -1.19
N TRP A 120 -1.22 -0.36 -0.93
CA TRP A 120 -2.22 0.71 -0.89
C TRP A 120 -1.78 1.96 -1.68
N SER A 121 -2.75 2.82 -1.97
CA SER A 121 -2.60 4.01 -2.82
C SER A 121 -1.97 3.74 -4.21
N PRO A 122 -2.46 2.76 -5.00
CA PRO A 122 -1.90 2.47 -6.32
C PRO A 122 -1.92 3.67 -7.27
N LEU A 123 -2.85 4.61 -7.05
CA LEU A 123 -2.96 5.85 -7.82
C LEU A 123 -2.38 7.08 -7.09
N ALA A 124 -1.60 6.89 -6.02
CA ALA A 124 -1.03 7.95 -5.18
C ALA A 124 -2.09 9.02 -4.79
N CYS A 125 -3.18 8.60 -4.15
CA CYS A 125 -4.32 9.48 -3.83
C CYS A 125 -5.01 10.15 -5.05
N GLY A 126 -4.92 9.52 -6.22
CA GLY A 126 -5.50 9.99 -7.48
C GLY A 126 -4.56 10.84 -8.32
N ILE A 127 -3.33 11.05 -7.88
CA ILE A 127 -2.30 11.79 -8.65
C ILE A 127 -2.04 11.10 -9.98
N VAL A 128 -1.93 9.77 -9.98
CA VAL A 128 -1.60 8.96 -11.15
C VAL A 128 -2.72 8.94 -12.19
N SER A 129 -3.93 9.40 -11.87
CA SER A 129 -4.99 9.49 -12.89
C SER A 129 -4.81 10.65 -13.87
N GLY A 130 -3.79 11.49 -13.70
CA GLY A 130 -3.55 12.68 -14.52
C GLY A 130 -4.53 13.85 -14.28
N LYS A 131 -5.49 13.72 -13.35
CA LYS A 131 -6.55 14.71 -13.14
C LYS A 131 -6.04 16.08 -12.64
N TYR A 132 -4.79 16.16 -12.19
CA TYR A 132 -4.21 17.36 -11.62
C TYR A 132 -3.29 18.14 -12.58
N ASP A 133 -3.23 17.76 -13.87
CA ASP A 133 -2.40 18.46 -14.86
C ASP A 133 -2.77 19.96 -14.99
N GLY A 134 -4.07 20.27 -14.90
CA GLY A 134 -4.61 21.64 -14.96
C GLY A 134 -4.80 22.33 -13.61
N GLY A 135 -4.21 21.82 -12.52
CA GLY A 135 -4.42 22.32 -11.16
C GLY A 135 -5.26 21.38 -10.29
N ILE A 136 -5.98 21.92 -9.29
CA ILE A 136 -6.77 21.11 -8.36
C ILE A 136 -8.25 21.11 -8.77
N PRO A 137 -8.80 20.01 -9.31
CA PRO A 137 -10.21 19.95 -9.68
C PRO A 137 -11.11 20.10 -8.44
N PRO A 138 -12.30 20.71 -8.60
CA PRO A 138 -13.31 20.71 -7.54
C PRO A 138 -13.73 19.27 -7.22
N TYR A 139 -14.11 19.01 -5.96
CA TYR A 139 -14.51 17.69 -5.45
C TYR A 139 -13.42 16.60 -5.52
N SER A 140 -12.20 16.93 -5.95
CA SER A 140 -11.06 16.03 -5.85
C SER A 140 -10.63 15.85 -4.40
N ARG A 141 -9.94 14.74 -4.10
CA ARG A 141 -9.40 14.49 -2.74
C ARG A 141 -8.54 15.65 -2.25
N ALA A 142 -7.75 16.27 -3.14
CA ALA A 142 -6.90 17.41 -2.81
C ALA A 142 -7.66 18.73 -2.56
N SER A 143 -8.95 18.81 -2.91
CA SER A 143 -9.81 19.96 -2.57
C SER A 143 -10.49 19.84 -1.20
N LEU A 144 -10.46 18.65 -0.58
CA LEU A 144 -11.17 18.40 0.68
C LEU A 144 -10.45 19.01 1.88
N LYS A 145 -11.22 19.49 2.86
CA LYS A 145 -10.68 19.96 4.15
C LYS A 145 -9.92 18.83 4.85
N GLY A 146 -8.73 19.13 5.36
CA GLY A 146 -7.83 18.13 5.98
C GLY A 146 -6.84 17.46 5.03
N TYR A 147 -6.95 17.72 3.71
CA TYR A 147 -6.04 17.19 2.69
C TYR A 147 -5.09 18.25 2.11
N GLN A 148 -4.82 19.33 2.86
CA GLN A 148 -3.92 20.39 2.42
C GLN A 148 -2.51 19.85 2.09
N TRP A 149 -2.02 18.90 2.88
CA TRP A 149 -0.76 18.20 2.61
C TRP A 149 -0.70 17.54 1.22
N LEU A 150 -1.83 17.03 0.71
CA LEU A 150 -1.91 16.41 -0.61
C LEU A 150 -1.90 17.48 -1.71
N LYS A 151 -2.61 18.58 -1.48
CA LYS A 151 -2.58 19.74 -2.37
C LYS A 151 -1.17 20.32 -2.48
N ASP A 152 -0.48 20.50 -1.36
CA ASP A 152 0.89 21.00 -1.32
C ASP A 152 1.85 20.03 -2.03
N LYS A 153 1.68 18.71 -1.82
CA LYS A 153 2.44 17.67 -2.54
C LYS A 153 2.23 17.76 -4.05
N ILE A 154 1.00 17.94 -4.52
CA ILE A 154 0.67 18.06 -5.96
C ILE A 154 1.27 19.33 -6.57
N LEU A 155 1.17 20.46 -5.87
CA LEU A 155 1.64 21.76 -6.36
C LEU A 155 3.16 21.95 -6.18
N SER A 156 3.82 21.09 -5.43
CA SER A 156 5.28 21.09 -5.27
C SER A 156 6.00 20.90 -6.62
N GLU A 157 7.29 21.25 -6.64
CA GLU A 157 8.14 21.00 -7.82
C GLU A 157 8.16 19.52 -8.20
N GLU A 158 8.32 18.64 -7.21
CA GLU A 158 8.31 17.19 -7.43
C GLU A 158 6.95 16.68 -7.94
N GLY A 159 5.84 17.20 -7.39
CA GLY A 159 4.50 16.89 -7.89
C GLY A 159 4.32 17.25 -9.37
N ARG A 160 4.82 18.42 -9.79
CA ARG A 160 4.81 18.85 -11.21
C ARG A 160 5.69 17.97 -12.10
N ARG A 161 6.87 17.55 -11.63
CA ARG A 161 7.71 16.57 -12.36
C ARG A 161 6.99 15.23 -12.54
N GLN A 162 6.27 14.77 -11.52
CA GLN A 162 5.46 13.57 -11.61
C GLN A 162 4.34 13.72 -12.64
N GLN A 163 3.63 14.87 -12.68
CA GLN A 163 2.62 15.14 -13.72
C GLN A 163 3.20 15.12 -15.14
N ALA A 164 4.42 15.63 -15.35
CA ALA A 164 5.08 15.56 -16.65
C ALA A 164 5.31 14.10 -17.09
N LYS A 165 5.82 13.25 -16.21
CA LYS A 165 5.99 11.80 -16.46
C LYS A 165 4.66 11.10 -16.75
N LEU A 166 3.58 11.51 -16.08
CA LEU A 166 2.25 10.95 -16.34
C LEU A 166 1.76 11.23 -17.77
N LYS A 167 2.17 12.34 -18.41
CA LYS A 167 1.86 12.60 -19.82
C LYS A 167 2.56 11.62 -20.76
N GLU A 168 3.80 11.28 -20.47
CA GLU A 168 4.54 10.27 -21.24
C GLU A 168 3.92 8.87 -21.05
N LEU A 169 3.53 8.53 -19.82
CA LEU A 169 2.84 7.26 -19.50
C LEU A 169 1.44 7.18 -20.14
N GLN A 170 0.76 8.32 -20.31
CA GLN A 170 -0.53 8.38 -20.99
C GLN A 170 -0.42 7.88 -22.44
N ALA A 171 0.67 8.19 -23.15
CA ALA A 171 0.90 7.69 -24.51
C ALA A 171 1.02 6.15 -24.56
N ILE A 172 1.63 5.55 -23.53
CA ILE A 172 1.67 4.09 -23.38
C ILE A 172 0.27 3.53 -23.13
N ALA A 173 -0.50 4.15 -22.23
CA ALA A 173 -1.85 3.71 -21.90
C ALA A 173 -2.76 3.71 -23.15
N GLU A 174 -2.68 4.77 -23.97
CA GLU A 174 -3.40 4.89 -25.24
C GLU A 174 -3.02 3.80 -26.23
N ARG A 175 -1.72 3.52 -26.40
CA ARG A 175 -1.23 2.45 -27.28
C ARG A 175 -1.71 1.06 -26.84
N LEU A 176 -1.90 0.86 -25.55
CA LEU A 176 -2.44 -0.39 -24.98
C LEU A 176 -3.98 -0.44 -24.97
N GLY A 177 -4.65 0.65 -25.37
CA GLY A 177 -6.10 0.78 -25.35
C GLY A 177 -6.68 0.71 -23.95
N CYS A 178 -6.05 1.37 -22.97
CA CYS A 178 -6.48 1.41 -21.58
C CYS A 178 -6.33 2.82 -20.99
N THR A 179 -6.93 3.05 -19.82
CA THR A 179 -6.75 4.32 -19.11
C THR A 179 -5.46 4.31 -18.28
N LEU A 180 -4.93 5.49 -17.95
CA LEU A 180 -3.75 5.60 -17.09
C LEU A 180 -3.93 4.98 -15.70
N PRO A 181 -5.10 5.12 -15.02
CA PRO A 181 -5.40 4.36 -13.81
C PRO A 181 -5.32 2.84 -13.99
N GLN A 182 -5.87 2.30 -15.09
CA GLN A 182 -5.79 0.88 -15.38
C GLN A 182 -4.36 0.41 -15.59
N LEU A 183 -3.57 1.16 -16.36
CA LEU A 183 -2.15 0.90 -16.56
C LEU A 183 -1.39 0.89 -15.23
N ALA A 184 -1.63 1.88 -14.37
CA ALA A 184 -0.94 2.00 -13.09
C ALA A 184 -1.26 0.86 -12.11
N ILE A 185 -2.53 0.45 -12.02
CA ILE A 185 -2.95 -0.66 -11.15
C ILE A 185 -2.41 -1.99 -11.69
N ALA A 186 -2.51 -2.22 -12.99
CA ALA A 186 -1.93 -3.41 -13.63
C ALA A 186 -0.43 -3.46 -13.42
N TRP A 187 0.25 -2.32 -13.52
CA TRP A 187 1.67 -2.21 -13.22
C TRP A 187 1.97 -2.62 -11.77
N CYS A 188 1.18 -2.21 -10.79
CA CYS A 188 1.37 -2.67 -9.41
C CYS A 188 1.20 -4.19 -9.26
N LEU A 189 0.19 -4.77 -9.93
CA LEU A 189 -0.12 -6.20 -9.90
C LEU A 189 0.87 -7.07 -10.70
N ARG A 190 1.72 -6.48 -11.54
CA ARG A 190 2.75 -7.23 -12.29
C ARG A 190 3.76 -7.92 -11.37
N ASN A 191 3.92 -7.41 -10.15
CA ASN A 191 4.86 -7.95 -9.18
C ASN A 191 4.21 -9.12 -8.44
N GLU A 192 4.67 -10.34 -8.70
CA GLU A 192 4.17 -11.56 -8.05
C GLU A 192 4.32 -11.54 -6.53
N GLY A 193 5.23 -10.73 -5.99
CA GLY A 193 5.36 -10.51 -4.54
C GLY A 193 4.22 -9.69 -3.93
N VAL A 194 3.42 -9.00 -4.74
CA VAL A 194 2.23 -8.25 -4.30
C VAL A 194 1.02 -9.18 -4.35
N SER A 195 0.53 -9.58 -3.19
CA SER A 195 -0.62 -10.48 -3.08
C SER A 195 -1.94 -9.80 -3.45
N SER A 196 -2.07 -8.50 -3.14
CA SER A 196 -3.26 -7.71 -3.47
C SER A 196 -2.95 -6.20 -3.50
N VAL A 197 -3.76 -5.46 -4.24
CA VAL A 197 -3.73 -4.00 -4.35
C VAL A 197 -5.06 -3.44 -3.84
N LEU A 198 -5.02 -2.67 -2.76
CA LEU A 198 -6.20 -2.00 -2.20
C LEU A 198 -6.60 -0.81 -3.08
N LEU A 199 -7.75 -0.93 -3.73
CA LEU A 199 -8.32 0.11 -4.58
C LEU A 199 -9.06 1.17 -3.75
N GLY A 200 -8.89 2.43 -4.14
CA GLY A 200 -9.66 3.55 -3.60
C GLY A 200 -10.47 4.21 -4.72
N ALA A 201 -11.78 4.35 -4.52
CA ALA A 201 -12.69 5.00 -5.46
C ALA A 201 -13.67 5.90 -4.72
N SER A 202 -14.01 7.05 -5.30
CA SER A 202 -15.03 7.97 -4.76
C SER A 202 -16.40 7.78 -5.40
N ASN A 203 -16.49 7.04 -6.52
CA ASN A 203 -17.73 6.70 -7.21
C ASN A 203 -17.60 5.33 -7.90
N ALA A 204 -18.73 4.80 -8.40
CA ALA A 204 -18.78 3.49 -9.03
C ALA A 204 -17.98 3.44 -10.34
N ASP A 205 -18.00 4.50 -11.14
CA ASP A 205 -17.29 4.55 -12.43
C ASP A 205 -15.78 4.37 -12.26
N GLN A 206 -15.18 5.04 -11.27
CA GLN A 206 -13.77 4.87 -10.92
C GLN A 206 -13.47 3.44 -10.47
N LEU A 207 -14.38 2.82 -9.70
CA LEU A 207 -14.18 1.44 -9.26
C LEU A 207 -14.21 0.47 -10.45
N MET A 208 -15.20 0.63 -11.34
CA MET A 208 -15.33 -0.19 -12.55
C MET A 208 -14.15 0.00 -13.50
N GLU A 209 -13.71 1.25 -13.69
CA GLU A 209 -12.50 1.57 -14.44
C GLU A 209 -11.28 0.85 -13.85
N ASN A 210 -11.07 0.98 -12.53
CA ASN A 210 -9.94 0.38 -11.82
C ASN A 210 -9.93 -1.16 -11.88
N ILE A 211 -11.09 -1.81 -11.76
CA ILE A 211 -11.21 -3.27 -11.92
C ILE A 211 -10.78 -3.69 -13.34
N GLY A 212 -10.99 -2.82 -14.33
CA GLY A 212 -10.55 -3.03 -15.71
C GLY A 212 -9.03 -3.23 -15.89
N ALA A 213 -8.22 -2.86 -14.89
CA ALA A 213 -6.78 -3.08 -14.89
C ALA A 213 -6.39 -4.55 -15.08
N ILE A 214 -7.24 -5.49 -14.65
CA ILE A 214 -6.98 -6.92 -14.82
C ILE A 214 -6.86 -7.30 -16.31
N GLN A 215 -7.59 -6.64 -17.20
CA GLN A 215 -7.48 -6.90 -18.65
C GLN A 215 -6.22 -6.28 -19.27
N VAL A 216 -5.51 -5.40 -18.55
CA VAL A 216 -4.25 -4.78 -18.99
C VAL A 216 -3.05 -5.64 -18.61
N LEU A 217 -3.13 -6.42 -17.53
CA LEU A 217 -2.03 -7.28 -17.05
C LEU A 217 -1.37 -8.14 -18.15
N PRO A 218 -2.11 -8.87 -19.00
CA PRO A 218 -1.51 -9.69 -20.05
C PRO A 218 -0.78 -8.87 -21.13
N LYS A 219 -1.07 -7.57 -21.24
CA LYS A 219 -0.45 -6.66 -22.21
C LYS A 219 0.87 -6.07 -21.73
N LEU A 220 1.21 -6.23 -20.44
CA LEU A 220 2.44 -5.71 -19.84
C LEU A 220 3.65 -6.59 -20.16
N SER A 221 4.08 -6.53 -21.42
CA SER A 221 5.32 -7.16 -21.87
C SER A 221 6.56 -6.52 -21.25
N SER A 222 7.70 -7.23 -21.27
CA SER A 222 8.98 -6.74 -20.75
C SER A 222 9.42 -5.43 -21.41
N SER A 223 9.12 -5.22 -22.70
CA SER A 223 9.44 -3.96 -23.40
C SER A 223 8.63 -2.79 -22.85
N ILE A 224 7.33 -2.96 -22.63
CA ILE A 224 6.46 -1.95 -22.00
C ILE A 224 6.95 -1.64 -20.59
N ILE A 225 7.29 -2.65 -19.80
CA ILE A 225 7.82 -2.45 -18.44
C ILE A 225 9.12 -1.66 -18.47
N HIS A 226 10.03 -1.96 -19.41
CA HIS A 226 11.28 -1.23 -19.58
C HIS A 226 11.06 0.23 -20.00
N GLU A 227 10.09 0.49 -20.89
CA GLU A 227 9.71 1.85 -21.30
C GLU A 227 9.14 2.65 -20.12
N ILE A 228 8.27 2.04 -19.32
CA ILE A 228 7.75 2.64 -18.07
C ILE A 228 8.90 2.92 -17.09
N ASP A 229 9.82 1.97 -16.88
CA ASP A 229 10.98 2.16 -16.01
C ASP A 229 11.87 3.33 -16.50
N SER A 230 12.02 3.49 -17.81
CA SER A 230 12.79 4.58 -18.43
C SER A 230 12.15 5.94 -18.20
N ILE A 231 10.83 6.07 -18.38
CA ILE A 231 10.08 7.31 -18.11
C ILE A 231 10.13 7.65 -16.62
N LEU A 232 9.94 6.64 -15.76
CA LEU A 232 9.91 6.86 -14.31
C LEU A 232 11.29 7.19 -13.77
N GLY A 233 12.36 6.62 -14.32
CA GLY A 233 13.75 6.87 -13.93
C GLY A 233 14.03 6.62 -12.45
N ASN A 234 13.25 5.73 -11.82
CA ASN A 234 13.26 5.50 -10.38
C ASN A 234 13.24 4.01 -10.01
N LYS A 235 13.64 3.15 -10.95
CA LYS A 235 13.75 1.72 -10.70
C LYS A 235 14.70 1.49 -9.52
N PRO A 236 14.24 0.89 -8.41
CA PRO A 236 15.08 0.70 -7.26
C PRO A 236 16.14 -0.37 -7.54
N TYR A 237 17.35 -0.16 -7.02
CA TYR A 237 18.45 -1.10 -7.17
C TYR A 237 18.21 -2.38 -6.36
N SER A 238 18.36 -3.55 -6.97
CA SER A 238 18.31 -4.83 -6.26
C SER A 238 19.70 -5.45 -6.15
N LYS A 239 20.04 -6.03 -5.00
CA LYS A 239 21.31 -6.76 -4.82
C LYS A 239 21.47 -7.93 -5.80
N LYS A 240 20.39 -8.44 -6.40
CA LYS A 240 20.44 -9.49 -7.43
C LYS A 240 21.14 -9.02 -8.71
N ASP A 241 21.15 -7.71 -8.99
CA ASP A 241 21.74 -7.13 -10.20
C ASP A 241 23.29 -7.16 -10.19
N TYR A 242 23.93 -7.53 -9.06
CA TYR A 242 25.40 -7.67 -8.94
C TYR A 242 25.93 -9.02 -9.46
N ARG A 243 25.07 -10.03 -9.64
CA ARG A 243 25.49 -11.42 -9.96
C ARG A 243 25.30 -11.82 -11.43
N SER A 244 25.04 -10.85 -12.30
CA SER A 244 24.80 -11.04 -13.74
C SER A 244 25.76 -10.21 -14.57
#